data_AF-A0A6I6WZR3-F1
#
_entry.id   AF-A0A6I6WZR3-F1
#
_cell.length_a   1.000
_cell.length_b   1.000
_cell.length_c   1.000
_cell.angle_alpha   90.00
_cell.angle_beta   90.00
_cell.angle_gamma   90.00
#
_symmetry.space_group_name_H-M   'P 1'
#
loop_
_entity.id
_entity.type
_entity.pdbx_description
1 polymer ?
#
loop_
_entity_poly.entity_id
_entity_poly.type
_entity_poly.pdbx_seq_one_letter_code
_entity_poly.pdbx_strand_id
1 'polypeptide(L)'
;MIARQLDAIAPGTARVRTVPVTIDRDGERRRVTWVTLDDALGQPVTADRAAHRAARGLLRRMLPDADWSRPLAYNAITGELADDEPEMPEELRA
;
A
#
# COMPACT_ATOMS: atom_id res chain seq x y z
N MET A 1 -12.86 -11.39 2.48
CA MET A 1 -11.77 -12.39 2.37
C MET A 1 -10.39 -11.76 2.59
N ILE A 2 -10.09 -10.65 1.89
CA ILE A 2 -8.80 -9.94 2.00
C ILE A 2 -8.51 -9.46 3.43
N ALA A 3 -9.47 -8.80 4.09
CA ALA A 3 -9.30 -8.27 5.46
C ALA A 3 -8.80 -9.32 6.47
N ARG A 4 -9.43 -10.50 6.51
CA ARG A 4 -8.99 -11.60 7.39
C ARG A 4 -7.58 -12.10 7.05
N GLN A 5 -7.22 -12.14 5.77
CA GLN A 5 -5.88 -12.57 5.37
C GLN A 5 -4.82 -11.50 5.68
N LEU A 6 -5.17 -10.21 5.59
CA LEU A 6 -4.31 -9.13 6.05
C LEU A 6 -4.10 -9.18 7.56
N ASP A 7 -5.15 -9.43 8.34
CA ASP A 7 -5.04 -9.59 9.80
C ASP A 7 -4.15 -10.79 10.18
N ALA A 8 -4.21 -11.89 9.42
CA ALA A 8 -3.30 -13.02 9.61
C ALA A 8 -1.83 -12.72 9.21
N ILE A 9 -1.60 -11.78 8.28
CA ILE A 9 -0.26 -11.37 7.84
C ILE A 9 0.36 -10.38 8.83
N ALA A 10 -0.42 -9.39 9.24
CA ALA A 10 -0.03 -8.31 10.12
C ALA A 10 -1.28 -7.87 10.91
N PRO A 11 -1.46 -8.40 12.14
CA PRO A 11 -2.64 -8.13 12.95
C PRO A 11 -2.89 -6.65 13.15
N GLY A 12 -4.14 -6.23 13.03
CA GLY A 12 -4.55 -4.83 13.17
C GLY A 12 -4.38 -3.96 11.92
N THR A 13 -3.92 -4.52 10.79
CA THR A 13 -3.86 -3.79 9.51
C THR A 13 -5.27 -3.41 9.04
N ALA A 14 -5.56 -2.12 9.01
CA ALA A 14 -6.80 -1.55 8.47
C ALA A 14 -6.60 -0.92 7.09
N ARG A 15 -5.39 -0.45 6.78
CA ARG A 15 -5.05 0.15 5.49
C ARG A 15 -3.71 -0.36 4.99
N VAL A 16 -3.61 -0.57 3.68
CA VAL A 16 -2.35 -0.92 3.01
C VAL A 16 -2.09 0.12 1.93
N ARG A 17 -0.99 0.85 2.04
CA ARG A 17 -0.58 1.83 1.02
C ARG A 17 0.57 1.25 0.21
N THR A 18 0.51 1.41 -1.11
CA THR A 18 1.56 0.98 -2.01
C THR A 18 2.01 2.15 -2.86
N VAL A 19 3.28 2.53 -2.77
CA VAL A 19 3.85 3.67 -3.49
C VAL A 19 5.01 3.17 -4.34
N PRO A 20 4.90 3.21 -5.69
CA PRO A 20 6.03 2.96 -6.57
C PRO A 20 7.08 4.06 -6.39
N VAL A 21 8.32 3.68 -6.08
CA VAL A 21 9.44 4.60 -5.92
C VAL A 21 10.60 4.16 -6.79
N THR A 22 11.35 5.13 -7.30
CA THR A 22 12.62 4.87 -8.00
C THR A 22 13.74 5.05 -7.00
N ILE A 23 14.53 3.99 -6.81
CA ILE A 23 15.74 4.03 -6.00
C ILE A 23 16.95 3.90 -6.90
N ASP A 24 18.04 4.59 -6.56
CA ASP A 24 19.36 4.30 -7.10
C ASP A 24 19.98 3.19 -6.26
N ARG A 25 20.43 2.11 -6.90
CA ARG A 25 21.16 1.04 -6.25
C ARG A 25 22.32 0.64 -7.13
N ASP A 26 23.52 0.77 -6.59
CA ASP A 26 24.77 0.42 -7.27
C ASP A 26 24.94 1.14 -8.63
N GLY A 27 24.41 2.37 -8.77
CA GLY A 27 24.45 3.16 -10.00
C GLY A 27 23.34 2.83 -11.00
N GLU A 28 22.45 1.89 -10.69
CA GLU A 28 21.29 1.56 -11.50
C GLU A 28 19.99 2.08 -10.89
N ARG A 29 19.19 2.78 -11.70
CA ARG A 29 17.84 3.18 -11.30
C ARG A 29 16.91 1.99 -11.35
N ARG A 30 16.38 1.60 -10.19
CA ARG A 30 15.44 0.51 -10.04
C ARG A 30 14.11 1.00 -9.49
N ARG A 31 13.03 0.62 -10.16
CA ARG A 31 11.67 0.80 -9.64
C ARG A 31 11.37 -0.28 -8.60
N VAL A 32 11.01 0.15 -7.39
CA VAL A 32 10.53 -0.71 -6.30
C VAL A 32 9.18 -0.18 -5.81
N THR A 33 8.52 -0.94 -4.94
CA THR A 33 7.26 -0.49 -4.32
C THR A 33 7.47 -0.43 -2.82
N TRP A 34 7.34 0.77 -2.28
CA TRP A 34 7.20 0.98 -0.85
C TRP A 34 5.80 0.53 -0.41
N VAL A 35 5.71 -0.12 0.74
CA VAL A 35 4.45 -0.62 1.29
C VAL A 35 4.38 -0.17 2.73
N THR A 36 3.26 0.41 3.15
CA THR A 36 2.94 0.62 4.57
C THR A 36 1.70 -0.16 4.95
N LEU A 37 1.67 -0.64 6.18
CA LEU A 37 0.52 -1.28 6.80
C LEU A 37 0.14 -0.37 7.96
N ASP A 38 -1.05 0.20 7.89
CA ASP A 38 -1.52 1.18 8.87
C ASP A 38 -2.75 0.63 9.60
N ASP A 39 -2.88 0.93 10.88
CA ASP A 39 -4.05 0.59 11.69
C ASP A 39 -5.25 1.51 11.39
N ALA A 40 -6.36 1.30 12.10
CA ALA A 40 -7.57 2.09 11.90
C ALA A 40 -7.42 3.58 12.27
N LEU A 41 -6.36 3.94 13.01
CA LEU A 41 -6.01 5.31 13.39
C LEU A 41 -4.96 5.91 12.43
N GLY A 42 -4.59 5.19 11.37
CA GLY A 42 -3.56 5.61 10.42
C GLY A 42 -2.14 5.54 10.97
N GLN A 43 -1.91 4.81 12.06
CA GLN A 43 -0.57 4.59 12.61
C GLN A 43 0.07 3.35 11.98
N PRO A 44 1.39 3.34 11.74
CA PRO A 44 2.06 2.18 11.21
C PRO A 44 1.93 0.97 12.14
N VAL A 45 1.56 -0.18 11.58
CA VAL A 45 1.58 -1.47 12.25
C VAL A 45 3.02 -1.99 12.29
N THR A 46 3.47 -2.44 13.46
CA THR A 46 4.77 -3.11 13.60
C THR A 46 4.74 -4.43 12.83
N ALA A 47 5.41 -4.47 11.68
CA ALA A 47 5.47 -5.64 10.81
C ALA A 47 6.84 -5.77 10.17
N ASP A 48 7.29 -7.00 9.96
CA ASP A 48 8.58 -7.26 9.31
C ASP A 48 8.49 -7.09 7.78
N ARG A 49 9.64 -7.20 7.12
CA ARG A 49 9.72 -7.09 5.65
C ARG A 49 8.91 -8.17 4.93
N ALA A 50 8.76 -9.36 5.51
CA ALA A 50 8.04 -10.46 4.89
C ALA A 50 6.54 -10.18 4.88
N ALA A 51 6.00 -9.64 5.97
CA ALA A 51 4.61 -9.23 6.09
C ALA A 51 4.23 -8.16 5.05
N HIS A 52 5.06 -7.13 4.89
CA HIS A 52 4.85 -6.11 3.84
C HIS A 52 4.82 -6.71 2.43
N ARG A 53 5.73 -7.65 2.14
CA ARG A 53 5.77 -8.34 0.84
C ARG A 53 4.54 -9.24 0.65
N ALA A 54 4.11 -9.93 1.71
CA ALA A 54 2.95 -10.81 1.71
C ALA A 54 1.66 -10.03 1.49
N ALA A 55 1.48 -8.90 2.17
CA ALA A 55 0.33 -8.01 2.00
C ALA A 55 0.24 -7.49 0.56
N ARG A 56 1.33 -6.95 -0.01
CA ARG A 56 1.36 -6.53 -1.42
C ARG A 56 1.07 -7.69 -2.37
N GLY A 57 1.64 -8.87 -2.10
CA GLY A 57 1.41 -10.06 -2.90
C GLY A 57 -0.05 -10.52 -2.86
N LEU A 58 -0.70 -10.43 -1.71
CA LEU A 58 -2.12 -10.70 -1.54
C LEU A 58 -2.97 -9.74 -2.38
N LEU A 59 -2.77 -8.43 -2.23
CA LEU A 59 -3.55 -7.44 -2.96
C LEU A 59 -3.42 -7.61 -4.48
N ARG A 60 -2.21 -7.82 -5.00
CA ARG A 60 -1.99 -8.05 -6.44
C ARG A 60 -2.67 -9.30 -6.99
N ARG A 61 -2.84 -10.34 -6.17
CA ARG A 61 -3.57 -11.56 -6.58
C ARG A 61 -5.07 -11.37 -6.55
N MET A 62 -5.57 -10.60 -5.59
CA MET A 62 -7.00 -10.41 -5.37
C MET A 62 -7.61 -9.28 -6.20
N LEU A 63 -6.77 -8.32 -6.62
CA LEU A 63 -7.14 -7.16 -7.43
C LEU A 63 -6.20 -7.09 -8.65
N PRO A 64 -6.31 -8.04 -9.59
CA PRO A 64 -5.39 -8.17 -10.72
C PRO A 64 -5.47 -7.00 -11.71
N ASP A 65 -6.65 -6.37 -11.81
CA ASP A 65 -6.93 -5.30 -12.78
C ASP A 65 -6.50 -3.90 -12.31
N ALA A 66 -5.99 -3.78 -11.07
CA ALA A 66 -5.53 -2.50 -10.53
C ALA A 66 -4.21 -2.05 -11.17
N ASP A 67 -4.08 -0.74 -11.41
CA ASP A 67 -2.84 -0.13 -11.90
C ASP A 67 -1.81 0.03 -10.78
N TRP A 68 -1.09 -1.05 -10.48
CA TRP A 68 -0.01 -1.06 -9.48
C TRP A 68 1.22 -0.20 -9.84
N SER A 69 1.18 0.51 -10.97
CA SER A 69 2.18 1.52 -11.32
C SER A 69 1.89 2.88 -10.69
N ARG A 70 0.80 3.03 -9.92
CA ARG A 70 0.44 4.27 -9.22
C ARG A 70 0.48 4.10 -7.69
N PRO A 71 0.54 5.21 -6.93
CA PRO A 71 0.24 5.19 -5.51
C PRO A 71 -1.21 4.73 -5.29
N LEU A 72 -1.40 3.68 -4.51
CA LEU A 72 -2.72 3.12 -4.21
C LEU A 72 -2.86 2.83 -2.72
N ALA A 73 -4.07 3.02 -2.19
CA ALA A 73 -4.42 2.68 -0.83
C ALA A 73 -5.63 1.74 -0.80
N TYR A 74 -5.44 0.56 -0.20
CA TYR A 74 -6.50 -0.39 0.06
C TYR A 74 -7.01 -0.24 1.49
N ASN A 75 -8.32 -0.06 1.65
CA ASN A 75 -9.00 -0.04 2.94
C ASN A 75 -9.58 -1.43 3.24
N ALA A 76 -9.07 -2.10 4.26
CA ALA A 76 -9.51 -3.44 4.65
C ALA A 76 -10.89 -3.46 5.32
N ILE A 77 -11.35 -2.30 5.84
CA ILE A 77 -12.66 -2.15 6.47
C ILE A 77 -13.75 -2.06 5.40
N THR A 78 -13.56 -1.19 4.39
CA THR A 78 -14.56 -0.98 3.32
C THR A 78 -14.36 -1.91 2.12
N GLY A 79 -13.14 -2.43 1.94
CA GLY A 79 -12.76 -3.22 0.77
C GLY A 79 -12.41 -2.37 -0.46
N GLU A 80 -12.35 -1.05 -0.31
CA GLU A 80 -12.09 -0.13 -1.41
C GLU A 80 -10.60 0.00 -1.70
N LEU A 81 -10.29 0.14 -2.99
CA LEU A 81 -8.96 0.52 -3.49
C LEU A 81 -9.11 1.89 -4.16
N ALA A 82 -8.33 2.86 -3.70
CA ALA A 82 -8.34 4.22 -4.23
C ALA A 82 -6.91 4.67 -4.57
N ASP A 83 -6.80 5.68 -5.43
CA ASP A 83 -5.55 6.40 -5.65
C ASP A 83 -5.08 7.05 -4.34
N ASP A 84 -3.79 6.93 -4.06
CA ASP A 84 -3.12 7.46 -2.86
C ASP A 84 -2.14 8.58 -3.23
N GLU A 85 -2.36 9.20 -4.39
CA GLU A 85 -1.58 10.36 -4.81
C GLU A 85 -1.98 11.54 -3.93
N PRO A 86 -1.01 12.30 -3.38
CA PRO A 86 -1.34 13.47 -2.58
C PRO A 86 -2.10 14.46 -3.46
N GLU A 87 -3.37 14.68 -3.15
CA GLU A 87 -4.13 15.73 -3.81
C GLU A 87 -3.51 17.08 -3.45
N MET A 88 -3.21 17.87 -4.49
CA MET A 88 -2.80 19.25 -4.29
C MET A 88 -3.98 20.00 -3.63
N PRO A 89 -3.75 20.67 -2.48
CA PRO A 89 -4.77 21.47 -1.81
C PRO A 89 -5.44 22.42 -2.80
N GLU A 90 -6.75 22.62 -2.67
CA GLU A 90 -7.50 23.47 -3.60
C GLU A 90 -6.94 24.89 -3.65
N GLU A 91 -6.39 25.41 -2.54
CA GLU A 91 -5.78 26.74 -2.49
C GLU A 91 -4.52 26.88 -3.36
N LEU A 92 -3.96 25.77 -3.83
CA LEU A 92 -2.77 25.71 -4.68
C LEU A 92 -3.09 25.31 -6.13
N ARG A 93 -4.37 25.11 -6.49
CA ARG A 93 -4.81 24.89 -7.88
C ARG A 93 -4.95 26.25 -8.59
N ALA A 94 -4.03 26.54 -9.52
CA ALA A 94 -3.96 27.80 -10.28
C ALA A 94 -5.13 28.03 -11.25
#